data_AF-A0A971A354-F1
#
_entry.id   AF-A0A971A354-F1
#
_cell.length_a   1.000
_cell.length_b   1.000
_cell.length_c   1.000
_cell.angle_alpha   90.00
_cell.angle_beta   90.00
_cell.angle_gamma   90.00
#
_symmetry.space_group_name_H-M   'P 1'
#
loop_
_entity.id
_entity.type
_entity.pdbx_description
1 polymer ?
#
loop_
_entity_poly.entity_id
_entity_poly.type
_entity_poly.pdbx_seq_one_letter_code
_entity_poly.pdbx_strand_id
1 'polypeptide(L)'
;VISSLASMLNSASTIFTMDLYNRMLDRKASQSRLLLLGRATTAAFVVVGCLLAPKLADPRFGGVFNYIQQFQGYIWPGVVAAFLFGMVVPKAPGAAGVAALICGPVIYGLFQAFSQKLHFLIQVALTFGIVVAIMASITFLRPLETPKVLPVREDLDTRTTPEVKIAAAAVLAAVAVFYVIFW
;
A
#
# COMPACT_ATOMS: atom_id res chain seq x y z
N VAL A 1 -18.47 1.62 -11.87
CA VAL A 1 -17.44 2.50 -12.48
C VAL A 1 -17.50 3.91 -11.93
N ILE A 2 -18.57 4.69 -12.17
CA ILE A 2 -18.66 6.09 -11.70
C ILE A 2 -18.56 6.19 -10.16
N SER A 3 -19.29 5.33 -9.42
CA SER A 3 -19.21 5.28 -7.96
C SER A 3 -17.79 4.94 -7.45
N SER A 4 -17.12 3.97 -8.08
CA SER A 4 -15.75 3.59 -7.75
C SER A 4 -14.76 4.74 -7.99
N LEU A 5 -14.89 5.44 -9.13
CA LEU A 5 -14.07 6.62 -9.45
C LEU A 5 -14.29 7.75 -8.44
N ALA A 6 -15.56 8.06 -8.13
CA ALA A 6 -15.90 9.08 -7.14
C ALA A 6 -15.32 8.75 -5.75
N SER A 7 -15.41 7.50 -5.33
CA SER A 7 -14.82 7.03 -4.07
C SER A 7 -13.29 7.16 -4.05
N MET A 8 -12.59 6.73 -5.11
CA MET A 8 -11.13 6.86 -5.21
C MET A 8 -10.68 8.33 -5.21
N LEU A 9 -11.36 9.19 -5.96
CA LEU A 9 -11.04 10.63 -6.03
C LEU A 9 -11.29 11.33 -4.69
N ASN A 10 -12.38 10.99 -4.00
CA ASN A 10 -12.69 11.54 -2.69
C ASN A 10 -11.64 11.14 -1.63
N SER A 11 -11.21 9.87 -1.63
CA SER A 11 -10.12 9.40 -0.77
C SER A 11 -8.81 10.13 -1.07
N ALA A 12 -8.42 10.24 -2.34
CA ALA A 12 -7.20 10.93 -2.74
C ALA A 12 -7.24 12.43 -2.37
N SER A 13 -8.37 13.09 -2.60
CA SER A 13 -8.61 14.47 -2.20
C SER A 13 -8.50 14.63 -0.69
N THR A 14 -9.08 13.72 0.09
CA THR A 14 -9.05 13.79 1.56
C THR A 14 -7.62 13.63 2.10
N ILE A 15 -6.84 12.68 1.56
CA ILE A 15 -5.42 12.51 1.89
C ILE A 15 -4.66 13.80 1.58
N PHE A 16 -4.88 14.40 0.39
CA PHE A 16 -4.23 15.66 0.04
C PHE A 16 -4.62 16.81 0.98
N THR A 17 -5.90 16.99 1.29
CA THR A 17 -6.36 18.11 2.12
C THR A 17 -5.99 17.93 3.59
N MET A 18 -6.14 16.74 4.14
CA MET A 18 -5.99 16.49 5.58
C MET A 18 -4.54 16.14 5.93
N ASP A 19 -3.93 15.20 5.21
CA ASP A 19 -2.62 14.66 5.58
C ASP A 19 -1.47 15.50 5.03
N LEU A 20 -1.65 16.15 3.87
CA LEU A 20 -0.64 17.03 3.28
C LEU A 20 -0.91 18.50 3.63
N TYR A 21 -2.01 19.08 3.14
CA TYR A 21 -2.26 20.52 3.27
C TYR A 21 -2.46 20.96 4.72
N ASN A 22 -3.44 20.39 5.42
CA ASN A 22 -3.74 20.79 6.80
C ASN A 22 -2.58 20.46 7.74
N ARG A 23 -1.98 19.26 7.64
CA ARG A 23 -0.92 18.84 8.56
C ARG A 23 0.42 19.57 8.33
N MET A 24 0.79 19.83 7.07
CA MET A 24 2.13 20.32 6.72
C MET A 24 2.16 21.81 6.32
N LEU A 25 1.09 22.37 5.75
CA LEU A 25 1.07 23.75 5.24
C LEU A 25 0.27 24.72 6.12
N ASP A 26 -0.98 24.40 6.44
CA ASP A 26 -1.88 25.27 7.21
C ASP A 26 -2.72 24.48 8.22
N ARG A 27 -2.19 24.32 9.44
CA ARG A 27 -2.81 23.56 10.53
C ARG A 27 -4.07 24.21 11.11
N LYS A 28 -4.37 25.44 10.73
CA LYS A 28 -5.56 26.19 11.19
C LYS A 28 -6.52 26.49 10.05
N ALA A 29 -6.40 25.77 8.93
CA ALA A 29 -7.28 25.94 7.79
C ALA A 29 -8.75 25.76 8.20
N SER A 30 -9.60 26.69 7.77
CA SER A 30 -11.05 26.59 8.02
C SER A 30 -11.66 25.42 7.25
N GLN A 31 -12.75 24.86 7.77
CA GLN A 31 -13.47 23.77 7.10
C GLN A 31 -13.88 24.14 5.67
N SER A 32 -14.42 25.35 5.46
CA SER A 32 -14.81 25.84 4.14
C SER A 32 -13.63 25.86 3.15
N ARG A 33 -12.42 26.21 3.62
CA ARG A 33 -11.20 26.20 2.79
C ARG A 33 -10.80 24.76 2.43
N LEU A 34 -10.85 23.83 3.38
CA LEU A 34 -10.53 22.42 3.15
C LEU A 34 -11.50 21.78 2.15
N LEU A 35 -12.80 22.08 2.26
CA LEU A 35 -13.84 21.63 1.32
C LEU A 35 -13.61 22.17 -0.10
N LEU A 36 -13.29 23.47 -0.23
CA LEU A 36 -12.99 24.08 -1.52
C LEU A 36 -11.75 23.44 -2.16
N LEU A 37 -10.68 23.27 -1.37
CA LEU A 37 -9.43 22.67 -1.82
C LEU A 37 -9.64 21.21 -2.25
N GLY A 38 -10.46 20.45 -1.51
CA GLY A 38 -10.77 19.07 -1.87
C GLY A 38 -11.51 18.95 -3.20
N ARG A 39 -12.50 19.83 -3.44
CA ARG A 39 -13.18 19.90 -4.74
C ARG A 39 -12.23 20.27 -5.88
N ALA A 40 -11.36 21.26 -5.67
CA ALA A 40 -10.36 21.66 -6.66
C ALA A 40 -9.36 20.51 -6.96
N THR A 41 -8.90 19.83 -5.92
CA THR A 41 -7.98 18.68 -6.04
C THR A 41 -8.64 17.52 -6.79
N THR A 42 -9.91 17.24 -6.49
CA THR A 42 -10.70 16.23 -7.22
C THR A 42 -10.77 16.57 -8.71
N ALA A 43 -11.11 17.81 -9.05
CA ALA A 43 -11.16 18.26 -10.45
C ALA A 43 -9.80 18.12 -11.14
N ALA A 44 -8.72 18.50 -10.46
CA ALA A 44 -7.36 18.35 -10.98
C ALA A 44 -7.00 16.88 -11.25
N PHE A 45 -7.29 15.96 -10.32
CA PHE A 45 -7.05 14.53 -10.51
C PHE A 45 -7.89 13.94 -11.65
N VAL A 46 -9.13 14.39 -11.85
CA VAL A 46 -9.93 13.99 -13.01
C VAL A 46 -9.27 14.41 -14.31
N VAL A 47 -8.83 15.68 -14.41
CA VAL A 47 -8.15 16.18 -15.62
C VAL A 47 -6.89 15.37 -15.91
N VAL A 48 -6.03 15.14 -14.92
CA VAL A 48 -4.82 14.33 -15.08
C VAL A 48 -5.15 12.89 -15.48
N GLY A 49 -6.18 12.29 -14.87
CA GLY A 49 -6.66 10.95 -15.21
C GLY A 49 -7.12 10.85 -16.66
N CYS A 50 -7.91 11.83 -17.13
CA CYS A 50 -8.36 11.89 -18.53
C CYS A 50 -7.20 12.04 -19.53
N LEU A 51 -6.15 12.78 -19.17
CA LEU A 51 -4.95 12.94 -20.02
C LEU A 51 -4.09 11.68 -20.07
N LEU A 52 -4.03 10.92 -18.97
CA LEU A 52 -3.22 9.68 -18.87
C LEU A 52 -3.96 8.44 -19.40
N ALA A 53 -5.28 8.39 -19.30
CA ALA A 53 -6.12 7.28 -19.76
C ALA A 53 -5.77 6.78 -21.19
N PRO A 54 -5.66 7.64 -22.23
CA PRO A 54 -5.32 7.16 -23.57
C PRO A 54 -3.90 6.59 -23.67
N LYS A 55 -2.95 7.07 -22.84
CA LYS A 55 -1.58 6.55 -22.84
C LYS A 55 -1.50 5.12 -22.29
N LEU A 56 -2.40 4.76 -21.38
CA LEU A 56 -2.47 3.43 -20.78
C LEU A 56 -3.01 2.36 -21.75
N ALA A 57 -3.62 2.77 -22.86
CA ALA A 57 -4.09 1.87 -23.91
C ALA A 57 -2.96 1.41 -24.86
N ASP A 58 -1.71 1.81 -24.61
CA ASP A 58 -0.57 1.37 -25.42
C ASP A 58 -0.37 -0.16 -25.31
N PRO A 59 -0.34 -0.89 -26.44
CA PRO A 59 -0.14 -2.33 -26.47
C PRO A 59 1.13 -2.81 -25.77
N ARG A 60 2.14 -1.95 -25.64
CA ARG A 60 3.42 -2.24 -24.96
C ARG A 60 3.27 -2.65 -23.50
N PHE A 61 2.16 -2.30 -22.85
CA PHE A 61 1.92 -2.65 -21.45
C PHE A 61 1.33 -4.04 -21.23
N GLY A 62 1.01 -4.79 -22.28
CA GLY A 62 0.41 -6.13 -22.14
C GLY A 62 -0.94 -6.11 -21.43
N GLY A 63 -1.67 -4.99 -21.55
CA GLY A 63 -2.96 -4.74 -20.92
C GLY A 63 -2.88 -3.87 -19.66
N VAL A 64 -3.94 -3.08 -19.44
CA VAL A 64 -4.05 -2.12 -18.33
C VAL A 64 -3.89 -2.79 -16.95
N PHE A 65 -4.38 -4.02 -16.80
CA PHE A 65 -4.24 -4.77 -15.54
C PHE A 65 -2.79 -5.12 -15.22
N ASN A 66 -1.97 -5.45 -16.23
CA ASN A 66 -0.56 -5.75 -16.04
C ASN A 66 0.21 -4.45 -15.68
N TYR A 67 -0.06 -3.36 -16.38
CA TYR A 67 0.49 -2.05 -16.03
C TYR A 67 0.19 -1.66 -14.58
N ILE A 68 -1.08 -1.76 -14.15
CA ILE A 68 -1.49 -1.38 -12.80
C ILE A 68 -0.73 -2.21 -11.78
N GLN A 69 -0.61 -3.53 -11.97
CA GLN A 69 0.12 -4.40 -11.05
C GLN A 69 1.61 -4.08 -10.99
N GLN A 70 2.26 -3.84 -12.14
CA GLN A 70 3.67 -3.44 -12.17
C GLN A 70 3.90 -2.09 -11.49
N PHE A 71 3.02 -1.11 -11.74
CA PHE A 71 3.10 0.20 -11.10
C PHE A 71 2.88 0.10 -9.58
N GLN A 72 1.92 -0.72 -9.15
CA GLN A 72 1.70 -1.04 -7.76
C GLN A 72 2.93 -1.68 -7.09
N GLY A 73 3.72 -2.45 -7.84
CA GLY A 73 4.98 -3.03 -7.38
C GLY A 73 5.98 -2.00 -6.82
N TYR A 74 5.92 -0.73 -7.22
CA TYR A 74 6.77 0.32 -6.65
C TYR A 74 6.41 0.69 -5.21
N ILE A 75 5.14 0.51 -4.81
CA ILE A 75 4.59 1.07 -3.56
C ILE A 75 4.33 -0.05 -2.54
N TRP A 76 3.61 -1.10 -2.95
CA TRP A 76 3.13 -2.14 -2.04
C TRP A 76 4.22 -2.86 -1.23
N PRO A 77 5.35 -3.32 -1.80
CA PRO A 77 6.34 -4.07 -1.00
C PRO A 77 6.92 -3.23 0.14
N GLY A 78 7.22 -1.95 -0.10
CA GLY A 78 7.75 -1.05 0.94
C GLY A 78 6.72 -0.74 2.03
N VAL A 79 5.48 -0.42 1.64
CA VAL A 79 4.39 -0.11 2.58
C VAL A 79 4.05 -1.35 3.42
N VAL A 80 3.84 -2.50 2.79
CA VAL A 80 3.51 -3.75 3.49
C VAL A 80 4.63 -4.17 4.43
N ALA A 81 5.90 -4.05 4.02
CA ALA A 81 7.04 -4.32 4.90
C ALA A 81 7.04 -3.39 6.12
N ALA A 82 6.87 -2.07 5.91
CA ALA A 82 6.84 -1.10 7.00
C ALA A 82 5.74 -1.41 8.03
N PHE A 83 4.53 -1.76 7.56
CA PHE A 83 3.39 -2.07 8.42
C PHE A 83 3.55 -3.41 9.15
N LEU A 84 3.82 -4.51 8.42
CA LEU A 84 3.93 -5.84 9.03
C LEU A 84 5.12 -5.91 9.99
N PHE A 85 6.28 -5.39 9.58
CA PHE A 85 7.45 -5.38 10.44
C PHE A 85 7.23 -4.51 11.68
N GLY A 86 6.65 -3.33 11.54
CA GLY A 86 6.33 -2.45 12.68
C GLY A 86 5.31 -3.05 13.65
N MET A 87 4.41 -3.92 13.17
CA MET A 87 3.44 -4.64 14.00
C MET A 87 4.07 -5.83 14.73
N VAL A 88 4.94 -6.59 14.05
CA VAL A 88 5.57 -7.81 14.57
C VAL A 88 6.81 -7.52 15.42
N VAL A 89 7.49 -6.39 15.18
CA VAL A 89 8.74 -6.01 15.87
C VAL A 89 8.53 -4.72 16.68
N PRO A 90 8.14 -4.83 17.97
CA PRO A 90 7.82 -3.67 18.81
C PRO A 90 8.96 -2.68 19.04
N LYS A 91 10.21 -3.12 18.82
CA LYS A 91 11.43 -2.32 18.97
C LYS A 91 11.87 -1.63 17.67
N ALA A 92 11.12 -1.77 16.57
CA ALA A 92 11.45 -1.16 15.30
C ALA A 92 11.40 0.38 15.38
N PRO A 93 12.51 1.09 15.16
CA PRO A 93 12.52 2.55 15.18
C PRO A 93 11.77 3.12 13.98
N GLY A 94 11.24 4.35 14.10
CA GLY A 94 10.58 5.04 12.99
C GLY A 94 11.46 5.19 11.74
N ALA A 95 12.79 5.27 11.92
CA ALA A 95 13.76 5.31 10.83
C ALA A 95 13.72 4.05 9.94
N ALA A 96 13.44 2.86 10.50
CA ALA A 96 13.29 1.63 9.72
C ALA A 96 12.07 1.72 8.78
N GLY A 97 10.94 2.27 9.27
CA GLY A 97 9.75 2.50 8.46
C GLY A 97 9.98 3.51 7.34
N VAL A 98 10.68 4.62 7.63
CA VAL A 98 11.06 5.61 6.59
C VAL A 98 11.98 4.98 5.55
N ALA A 99 12.98 4.20 5.98
CA ALA A 99 13.86 3.48 5.07
C ALA A 99 13.08 2.52 4.17
N ALA A 100 12.08 1.80 4.69
CA ALA A 100 11.25 0.92 3.87
C ALA A 100 10.46 1.66 2.78
N LEU A 101 9.87 2.82 3.12
CA LEU A 101 9.11 3.64 2.17
C LEU A 101 9.99 4.25 1.07
N ILE A 102 11.25 4.56 1.37
CA ILE A 102 12.21 5.11 0.39
C ILE A 102 12.84 4.00 -0.43
N CYS A 103 13.35 2.94 0.23
CA CYS A 103 14.06 1.86 -0.43
C CYS A 103 13.14 1.01 -1.31
N GLY A 104 11.86 0.86 -0.98
CA GLY A 104 10.90 0.06 -1.78
C GLY A 104 10.85 0.49 -3.25
N PRO A 105 10.45 1.73 -3.57
CA PRO A 105 10.44 2.24 -4.95
C PRO A 105 11.81 2.21 -5.62
N VAL A 106 12.89 2.49 -4.88
CA VAL A 106 14.26 2.50 -5.42
C VAL A 106 14.69 1.10 -5.84
N ILE A 107 14.56 0.11 -4.94
CA ILE A 107 14.95 -1.28 -5.20
C ILE A 107 14.08 -1.88 -6.32
N TYR A 108 12.77 -1.66 -6.27
CA TYR A 108 11.88 -2.15 -7.33
C TYR A 108 12.20 -1.49 -8.68
N GLY A 109 12.49 -0.18 -8.69
CA GLY A 109 12.94 0.53 -9.88
C GLY A 109 14.25 0.00 -10.44
N LEU A 110 15.21 -0.40 -9.59
CA LEU A 110 16.43 -1.07 -10.03
C LEU A 110 16.14 -2.43 -10.66
N PHE A 111 15.23 -3.23 -10.08
CA PHE A 111 14.81 -4.48 -10.72
C PHE A 111 14.14 -4.24 -12.07
N GLN A 112 13.28 -3.23 -12.18
CA GLN A 112 12.65 -2.87 -13.43
C GLN A 112 13.66 -2.34 -14.46
N ALA A 113 14.74 -1.67 -14.05
CA ALA A 113 15.76 -1.17 -14.98
C ALA A 113 16.72 -2.28 -15.46
N PHE A 114 17.17 -3.16 -14.55
CA PHE A 114 18.27 -4.09 -14.81
C PHE A 114 17.86 -5.56 -14.96
N SER A 115 16.69 -5.94 -14.44
CA SER A 115 16.22 -7.33 -14.36
C SER A 115 14.91 -7.56 -15.12
N GLN A 116 14.78 -6.95 -16.30
CA GLN A 116 13.60 -7.04 -17.18
C GLN A 116 13.20 -8.47 -17.56
N LYS A 117 14.12 -9.44 -17.47
CA LYS A 117 13.84 -10.87 -17.74
C LYS A 117 13.06 -11.56 -16.61
N LEU A 118 13.14 -11.03 -15.38
CA LEU A 118 12.41 -11.57 -14.24
C LEU A 118 10.98 -11.07 -14.27
N HIS A 119 10.01 -11.95 -14.06
CA HIS A 119 8.61 -11.58 -13.95
C HIS A 119 8.40 -10.60 -12.77
N PHE A 120 7.58 -9.56 -12.98
CA PHE A 120 7.40 -8.48 -12.00
C PHE A 120 7.00 -8.99 -10.61
N LEU A 121 6.23 -10.08 -10.54
CA LEU A 121 5.80 -10.69 -9.28
C LEU A 121 6.99 -11.16 -8.42
N ILE A 122 8.01 -11.74 -9.07
CA ILE A 122 9.25 -12.16 -8.39
C ILE A 122 10.02 -10.92 -7.94
N GLN A 123 10.08 -9.88 -8.77
CA GLN A 123 10.73 -8.61 -8.41
C GLN A 123 10.08 -7.98 -7.17
N VAL A 124 8.74 -8.02 -7.05
CA VAL A 124 8.01 -7.53 -5.87
C VAL A 124 8.38 -8.34 -4.64
N ALA A 125 8.41 -9.68 -4.73
CA ALA A 125 8.77 -10.54 -3.61
C ALA A 125 10.21 -10.32 -3.14
N LEU A 126 11.16 -10.18 -4.07
CA LEU A 126 12.56 -9.88 -3.76
C LEU A 126 12.69 -8.48 -3.14
N THR A 127 12.00 -7.49 -3.67
CA THR A 127 11.98 -6.13 -3.11
C THR A 127 11.48 -6.15 -1.67
N PHE A 128 10.36 -6.84 -1.40
CA PHE A 128 9.84 -7.00 -0.05
C PHE A 128 10.88 -7.64 0.89
N GLY A 129 11.52 -8.73 0.46
CA GLY A 129 12.55 -9.40 1.26
C GLY A 129 13.75 -8.51 1.57
N ILE A 130 14.26 -7.76 0.58
CA ILE A 130 15.39 -6.84 0.78
C ILE A 130 14.99 -5.68 1.69
N VAL A 131 13.79 -5.12 1.54
CA VAL A 131 13.30 -4.05 2.41
C VAL A 131 13.17 -4.53 3.85
N VAL A 132 12.62 -5.73 4.08
CA VAL A 132 12.55 -6.32 5.42
C VAL A 132 13.95 -6.53 6.00
N ALA A 133 14.92 -6.98 5.19
CA ALA A 133 16.31 -7.12 5.63
C ALA A 133 16.91 -5.78 6.06
N ILE A 134 16.71 -4.70 5.28
CA ILE A 134 17.15 -3.34 5.63
C ILE A 134 16.51 -2.89 6.94
N MET A 135 15.20 -3.09 7.11
CA MET A 135 14.49 -2.75 8.34
C MET A 135 15.05 -3.52 9.55
N ALA A 136 15.30 -4.82 9.38
CA ALA A 136 15.89 -5.66 10.41
C ALA A 136 17.30 -5.19 10.78
N SER A 137 18.14 -4.86 9.80
CA SER A 137 19.49 -4.31 10.04
C SER A 137 19.44 -2.99 10.81
N ILE A 138 18.56 -2.05 10.42
CA ILE A 138 18.39 -0.77 11.13
C ILE A 138 17.92 -1.00 12.56
N THR A 139 16.96 -1.92 12.74
CA THR A 139 16.40 -2.24 14.07
C THR A 139 17.43 -2.92 14.96
N PHE A 140 18.30 -3.78 14.41
CA PHE A 140 19.37 -4.42 15.17
C PHE A 140 20.45 -3.43 15.60
N LEU A 141 20.80 -2.47 14.75
CA LEU A 141 21.82 -1.45 15.05
C LEU A 141 21.30 -0.33 15.95
N ARG A 142 20.02 0.03 15.84
CA ARG A 142 19.39 1.13 16.59
C ARG A 142 17.99 0.74 17.08
N PRO A 143 17.86 -0.28 17.94
CA PRO A 143 16.57 -0.65 18.50
C PRO A 143 16.03 0.47 19.39
N LEU A 144 14.71 0.60 19.47
CA LEU A 144 14.08 1.43 20.48
C LEU A 144 14.41 0.91 21.89
N GLU A 145 14.75 1.83 22.80
CA GLU A 145 15.04 1.51 24.22
C GLU A 145 13.83 0.88 24.90
N THR A 146 12.64 1.42 24.65
CA THR A 146 11.37 0.90 25.12
C THR A 146 10.54 0.38 23.94
N PRO A 147 9.97 -0.85 24.05
CA PRO A 147 9.03 -1.35 23.06
C PRO A 147 7.86 -0.39 22.89
N LYS A 148 7.50 -0.08 21.65
CA LYS A 148 6.35 0.76 21.37
C LYS A 148 5.06 0.00 21.71
N VAL A 149 4.33 0.46 22.71
CA VAL A 149 3.04 -0.11 23.09
C VAL A 149 1.98 0.42 22.13
N LEU A 150 1.36 -0.48 21.35
CA LEU A 150 0.22 -0.14 20.52
C LEU A 150 -1.02 -0.01 21.41
N PRO A 151 -1.88 1.00 21.20
CA PRO A 151 -3.10 1.15 21.98
C PRO A 151 -4.01 -0.08 21.77
N VAL A 152 -4.29 -0.80 22.84
CA VAL A 152 -5.21 -1.95 22.83
C VAL A 152 -6.62 -1.42 23.01
N ARG A 153 -7.51 -1.81 22.10
CA ARG A 153 -8.94 -1.56 22.20
C ARG A 153 -9.60 -2.77 22.86
N GLU A 154 -9.83 -2.67 24.16
CA GLU A 154 -10.46 -3.70 25.00
C GLU A 154 -11.93 -3.97 24.61
N ASP A 155 -12.55 -3.02 23.90
CA ASP A 155 -13.93 -3.10 23.37
C ASP A 155 -14.07 -3.99 22.13
N LEU A 156 -12.96 -4.40 21.52
CA LEU A 156 -12.98 -5.20 20.30
C LEU A 156 -12.90 -6.70 20.64
N ASP A 157 -14.02 -7.41 20.49
CA ASP A 157 -14.01 -8.87 20.61
C ASP A 157 -13.20 -9.48 19.45
N THR A 158 -12.05 -10.06 19.80
CA THR A 158 -11.14 -10.73 18.86
C THR A 158 -11.46 -12.22 18.70
N ARG A 159 -12.48 -12.73 19.39
CA ARG A 159 -12.88 -14.14 19.30
C ARG A 159 -13.58 -14.40 17.98
N THR A 160 -13.07 -15.37 17.24
CA THR A 160 -13.73 -15.88 16.04
C THR A 160 -14.83 -16.86 16.42
N THR A 161 -16.07 -16.56 16.04
CA THR A 161 -17.20 -17.47 16.30
C THR A 161 -17.06 -18.77 15.50
N PRO A 162 -17.64 -19.88 15.97
CA PRO A 162 -17.55 -21.18 15.28
C PRO A 162 -18.07 -21.14 13.83
N GLU A 163 -19.10 -20.35 13.55
CA GLU A 163 -19.69 -20.21 12.21
C GLU A 163 -18.69 -19.63 11.22
N VAL A 164 -17.91 -18.63 11.65
CA VAL A 164 -16.85 -18.01 10.82
C VAL A 164 -15.75 -19.02 10.52
N LYS A 165 -15.39 -19.88 11.48
CA LYS A 165 -14.37 -20.93 11.26
C LYS A 165 -14.84 -21.98 10.24
N ILE A 166 -16.10 -22.40 10.33
CA ILE A 166 -16.70 -23.36 9.39
C ILE A 166 -16.77 -22.74 7.99
N ALA A 167 -17.23 -21.49 7.87
CA ALA A 167 -17.27 -20.78 6.60
C ALA A 167 -15.87 -20.61 5.99
N ALA A 168 -14.87 -20.24 6.80
CA ALA A 168 -13.48 -20.14 6.35
C ALA A 168 -12.93 -21.48 5.85
N ALA A 169 -13.18 -22.58 6.58
CA ALA A 169 -12.77 -23.92 6.16
C ALA A 169 -13.44 -24.34 4.84
N ALA A 170 -14.74 -24.04 4.67
CA ALA A 170 -15.46 -24.32 3.43
C ALA A 170 -14.88 -23.55 2.23
N VAL A 171 -14.55 -22.25 2.41
CA VAL A 171 -13.92 -21.44 1.37
C VAL A 171 -12.53 -21.99 1.01
N LEU A 172 -11.71 -22.34 1.99
CA LEU A 172 -10.39 -22.93 1.75
C LEU A 172 -10.49 -24.27 1.02
N ALA A 173 -11.44 -25.12 1.39
CA ALA A 173 -11.70 -26.39 0.72
C ALA A 173 -12.16 -26.17 -0.73
N ALA A 174 -13.07 -25.22 -0.97
CA ALA A 174 -13.53 -24.89 -2.32
C ALA A 174 -12.38 -24.39 -3.21
N VAL A 175 -11.49 -23.54 -2.68
CA VAL A 175 -10.29 -23.09 -3.40
C VAL A 175 -9.36 -24.26 -3.70
N ALA A 176 -9.10 -25.13 -2.72
CA ALA A 176 -8.25 -26.31 -2.93
C ALA A 176 -8.82 -27.24 -4.00
N VAL A 177 -10.13 -27.54 -3.96
CA VAL A 177 -10.82 -28.36 -4.97
C VAL A 177 -10.74 -27.71 -6.34
N PHE A 178 -10.96 -26.40 -6.44
CA PHE A 178 -10.82 -25.67 -7.70
C PHE A 178 -9.42 -25.84 -8.29
N TYR A 179 -8.37 -25.64 -7.49
CA TYR A 179 -7.01 -25.87 -7.96
C TYR A 179 -6.77 -27.33 -8.36
N VAL A 180 -7.24 -28.32 -7.61
CA VAL A 180 -7.04 -29.75 -7.96
C VAL A 180 -7.75 -30.13 -9.27
N ILE A 181 -8.92 -29.57 -9.56
CA ILE A 181 -9.70 -29.90 -10.77
C ILE A 181 -9.12 -29.22 -12.02
N PHE A 182 -8.64 -27.97 -11.90
CA PHE A 182 -8.25 -27.14 -13.04
C PHE A 182 -6.73 -26.97 -13.20
N TRP A 183 -5.94 -27.69 -12.42
CA TRP A 183 -4.48 -27.80 -12.57
C TRP A 183 -4.12 -28.90 -13.57
#